data_AF-A0A958L5L1-F1
#
_entry.id   AF-A0A958L5L1-F1
#
_cell.length_a   1.000
_cell.length_b   1.000
_cell.length_c   1.000
_cell.angle_alpha   90.00
_cell.angle_beta   90.00
_cell.angle_gamma   90.00
#
_symmetry.space_group_name_H-M   'P 1'
#
loop_
_entity.id
_entity.type
_entity.pdbx_description
1 polymer ?
#
loop_
_entity_poly.entity_id
_entity_poly.type
_entity_poly.pdbx_seq_one_letter_code
_entity_poly.pdbx_strand_id
1 'polypeptide(L)'
;MRKFLLALCLLLPVGLVASQVISKDTVNTVLAEILQPLQDNNTKVGVQFNDLVLDAKSVTKLDLKFWLYRQALNNTFDLKIDRLNYDYSNVKNPHLNLLGSLNLDLVKVIGQEEINEIASDLELAVKDFSDEMLQEFEGAATASANVIEKTLDKSGNFQELKVAFSVSVDYALLPASKSIAEVEFKALAATVTFTPKHIDVSLDVMFNPDYMGYGDEVQGLKEHFQMLVDRDSDEMQSVQSAFYMALDFIDDVLAQDSSQP
;
A
#
# COMPACT_ATOMS: atom_id res chain seq x y z
N MET A 1 -5.39 4.28 12.12
CA MET A 1 -5.63 4.03 10.68
C MET A 1 -4.62 4.70 9.76
N ARG A 2 -4.43 6.04 9.76
CA ARG A 2 -3.36 6.70 8.97
C ARG A 2 -1.94 6.15 9.19
N LYS A 3 -1.61 5.71 10.40
CA LYS A 3 -0.28 5.20 10.76
C LYS A 3 0.03 3.78 10.24
N PHE A 4 -0.98 2.97 9.91
CA PHE A 4 -0.78 1.58 9.49
C PHE A 4 -0.45 1.47 7.99
N LEU A 5 -1.11 2.29 7.17
CA LEU A 5 -0.78 2.47 5.74
C LEU A 5 0.55 3.21 5.53
N LEU A 6 0.90 4.16 6.42
CA LEU A 6 2.23 4.81 6.40
C LEU A 6 3.37 3.89 6.90
N ALA A 7 3.09 2.98 7.84
CA ALA A 7 4.08 2.02 8.35
C ALA A 7 4.43 0.93 7.33
N LEU A 8 3.53 0.61 6.39
CA LEU A 8 3.86 -0.27 5.26
C LEU A 8 4.80 0.38 4.24
N CYS A 9 5.01 1.71 4.31
CA CYS A 9 5.82 2.44 3.34
C CYS A 9 7.10 3.09 3.90
N LEU A 10 7.17 3.61 5.13
CA LEU A 10 8.34 4.42 5.54
C LEU A 10 8.50 4.46 7.08
N LEU A 11 9.36 3.62 7.67
CA LEU A 11 9.86 3.83 9.04
C LEU A 11 11.34 3.47 9.11
N LEU A 12 12.17 4.48 8.88
CA LEU A 12 13.55 4.31 8.44
C LEU A 12 14.43 5.43 9.02
N PRO A 13 15.20 5.16 10.10
CA PRO A 13 16.18 6.10 10.69
C PRO A 13 17.63 5.91 10.20
N VAL A 14 18.44 6.95 10.45
CA VAL A 14 19.74 7.28 9.82
C VAL A 14 20.95 6.49 10.31
N GLY A 15 21.69 5.89 9.37
CA GLY A 15 23.03 5.33 9.58
C GLY A 15 23.89 5.37 8.31
N LEU A 16 25.16 5.76 8.45
CA LEU A 16 26.18 5.77 7.37
C LEU A 16 26.82 4.39 7.25
N VAL A 17 26.74 3.72 6.10
CA VAL A 17 27.43 2.44 5.90
C VAL A 17 27.98 2.25 4.47
N ALA A 18 29.04 1.45 4.39
CA ALA A 18 29.90 1.25 3.24
C ALA A 18 29.29 0.36 2.14
N SER A 19 29.76 0.56 0.91
CA SER A 19 29.29 -0.06 -0.33
C SER A 19 29.59 -1.58 -0.42
N GLN A 20 28.67 -2.43 0.03
CA GLN A 20 28.55 -3.79 -0.47
C GLN A 20 27.62 -3.85 -1.70
N VAL A 21 27.75 -4.88 -2.53
CA VAL A 21 26.79 -5.12 -3.62
C VAL A 21 25.51 -5.68 -3.00
N ILE A 22 24.50 -4.83 -2.84
CA ILE A 22 23.17 -5.23 -2.38
C ILE A 22 22.49 -6.02 -3.50
N SER A 23 22.20 -7.30 -3.25
CA SER A 23 21.44 -8.15 -4.17
C SER A 23 20.08 -8.51 -3.59
N LYS A 24 19.07 -8.71 -4.45
CA LYS A 24 17.74 -9.15 -4.03
C LYS A 24 17.77 -10.45 -3.23
N ASP A 25 18.66 -11.38 -3.57
CA ASP A 25 18.75 -12.70 -2.92
C ASP A 25 19.30 -12.56 -1.50
N THR A 26 20.28 -11.66 -1.30
CA THR A 26 20.80 -11.33 0.03
C THR A 26 19.72 -10.67 0.89
N VAL A 27 19.00 -9.68 0.34
CA VAL A 27 17.90 -8.99 1.05
C VAL A 27 16.78 -9.97 1.41
N ASN A 28 16.35 -10.83 0.47
CA ASN A 28 15.36 -11.88 0.69
C ASN A 28 15.78 -12.84 1.81
N THR A 29 17.06 -13.22 1.84
CA THR A 29 17.59 -14.13 2.87
C THR A 29 17.51 -13.48 4.25
N VAL A 30 17.97 -12.24 4.39
CA VAL A 30 17.92 -11.50 5.66
C VAL A 30 16.47 -11.32 6.13
N LEU A 31 15.55 -10.93 5.23
CA LEU A 31 14.14 -10.77 5.59
C LEU A 31 13.52 -12.09 6.03
N ALA A 32 13.80 -13.20 5.35
CA ALA A 32 13.32 -14.51 5.76
C ALA A 32 13.80 -14.90 7.17
N GLU A 33 15.04 -14.54 7.52
CA GLU A 33 15.58 -14.76 8.87
C GLU A 33 14.89 -13.89 9.93
N ILE A 34 14.66 -12.60 9.65
CA ILE A 34 13.95 -11.67 10.57
C ILE A 34 12.52 -12.15 10.83
N LEU A 35 11.87 -12.67 9.79
CA LEU A 35 10.46 -13.08 9.84
C LEU A 35 10.25 -14.51 10.33
N GLN A 36 11.28 -15.35 10.35
CA GLN A 36 11.18 -16.74 10.80
C GLN A 36 10.56 -16.89 12.20
N PRO A 37 10.93 -16.07 13.22
CA PRO A 37 10.36 -16.18 14.56
C PRO A 37 8.86 -15.85 14.64
N LEU A 38 8.31 -15.20 13.62
CA LEU A 38 6.89 -14.81 13.55
C LEU A 38 6.00 -15.91 12.95
N GLN A 39 6.60 -16.97 12.40
CA GLN A 39 5.86 -18.02 11.71
C GLN A 39 5.49 -19.17 12.65
N ASP A 40 4.24 -19.59 12.60
CA ASP A 40 3.72 -20.76 13.31
C ASP A 40 2.58 -21.44 12.50
N ASN A 41 1.86 -22.38 13.11
CA ASN A 41 0.78 -23.09 12.42
C ASN A 41 -0.39 -22.17 11.98
N ASN A 42 -0.55 -21.02 12.64
CA ASN A 42 -1.63 -20.08 12.41
C ASN A 42 -1.16 -18.76 11.79
N THR A 43 0.15 -18.57 11.63
CA THR A 43 0.76 -17.29 11.22
C THR A 43 1.77 -17.52 10.14
N LYS A 44 1.60 -16.84 9.01
CA LYS A 44 2.58 -16.84 7.91
C LYS A 44 2.81 -15.43 7.48
N VAL A 45 4.07 -15.03 7.39
CA VAL A 45 4.46 -13.70 6.97
C VAL A 45 5.66 -13.81 6.05
N GLY A 46 5.71 -12.95 5.03
CA GLY A 46 6.84 -12.94 4.13
C GLY A 46 6.86 -11.73 3.20
N VAL A 47 8.08 -11.41 2.80
CA VAL A 47 8.42 -10.42 1.79
C VAL A 47 9.36 -11.11 0.81
N GLN A 48 9.11 -10.94 -0.48
CA GLN A 48 9.96 -11.51 -1.53
C GLN A 48 10.16 -10.51 -2.65
N PHE A 49 11.40 -10.10 -2.86
CA PHE A 49 11.82 -9.33 -4.02
C PHE A 49 12.01 -10.25 -5.23
N ASN A 50 11.25 -10.02 -6.29
CA ASN A 50 11.46 -10.62 -7.61
C ASN A 50 12.51 -9.84 -8.40
N ASP A 51 12.57 -8.52 -8.22
CA ASP A 51 13.55 -7.63 -8.81
C ASP A 51 13.94 -6.54 -7.81
N LEU A 52 15.23 -6.17 -7.81
CA LEU A 52 15.76 -5.09 -7.00
C LEU A 52 17.03 -4.57 -7.69
N VAL A 53 16.94 -3.36 -8.22
CA VAL A 53 18.04 -2.69 -8.91
C VAL A 53 18.33 -1.39 -8.20
N LEU A 54 19.57 -1.22 -7.78
CA LEU A 54 20.07 -0.02 -7.12
C LEU A 54 21.18 0.60 -7.96
N ASP A 55 21.28 1.93 -7.92
CA ASP A 55 22.41 2.67 -8.44
C ASP A 55 23.26 3.26 -7.30
N ALA A 56 24.14 4.21 -7.64
CA ALA A 56 24.99 4.87 -6.66
C ALA A 56 24.20 5.68 -5.61
N LYS A 57 22.96 6.08 -5.90
CA LYS A 57 22.15 6.98 -5.08
C LYS A 57 20.88 6.36 -4.51
N SER A 58 20.25 5.41 -5.21
CA SER A 58 18.86 5.05 -4.96
C SER A 58 18.50 3.65 -5.44
N VAL A 59 17.29 3.21 -5.08
CA VAL A 59 16.62 2.05 -5.70
C VAL A 59 15.96 2.54 -6.98
N THR A 60 16.46 2.12 -8.14
CA THR A 60 15.92 2.52 -9.44
C THR A 60 14.80 1.60 -9.92
N LYS A 61 14.73 0.38 -9.38
CA LYS A 61 13.68 -0.59 -9.69
C LYS A 61 13.46 -1.55 -8.53
N LEU A 62 12.21 -1.88 -8.26
CA LEU A 62 11.80 -2.84 -7.24
C LEU A 62 10.57 -3.59 -7.73
N ASP A 63 10.55 -4.90 -7.54
CA ASP A 63 9.39 -5.74 -7.71
C ASP A 63 9.32 -6.68 -6.52
N LEU A 64 8.28 -6.56 -5.70
CA LEU A 64 8.12 -7.42 -4.53
C LEU A 64 6.71 -8.00 -4.40
N LYS A 65 6.67 -9.07 -3.63
CA LYS A 65 5.46 -9.66 -3.06
C LYS A 65 5.52 -9.55 -1.56
N PHE A 66 4.35 -9.40 -0.96
CA PHE A 66 4.17 -9.44 0.49
C PHE A 66 2.97 -10.33 0.80
N TRP A 67 3.06 -11.09 1.88
CA TRP A 67 1.89 -11.78 2.43
C TRP A 67 1.93 -11.77 3.95
N LEU A 68 0.76 -11.65 4.55
CA LEU A 68 0.54 -11.78 5.97
C LEU A 68 -0.79 -12.50 6.19
N TYR A 69 -0.67 -13.70 6.75
CA TYR A 69 -1.77 -14.59 7.09
C TYR A 69 -1.78 -14.81 8.59
N ARG A 70 -2.96 -14.68 9.20
CA ARG A 70 -3.22 -14.97 10.61
C ARG A 70 -4.58 -15.67 10.73
N GLN A 71 -4.59 -16.85 11.36
CA GLN A 71 -5.79 -17.63 11.61
C GLN A 71 -6.20 -17.54 13.08
N ALA A 72 -7.42 -17.07 13.33
CA ALA A 72 -8.08 -17.14 14.63
C ALA A 72 -9.12 -18.28 14.63
N LEU A 73 -9.76 -18.51 15.78
CA LEU A 73 -10.74 -19.60 15.94
C LEU A 73 -11.93 -19.47 14.97
N ASN A 74 -12.43 -18.24 14.79
CA ASN A 74 -13.69 -17.97 14.09
C ASN A 74 -13.52 -17.18 12.79
N ASN A 75 -12.31 -16.69 12.48
CA ASN A 75 -12.06 -15.85 11.32
C ASN A 75 -10.60 -15.99 10.84
N THR A 76 -10.30 -15.45 9.67
CA THR A 76 -8.97 -15.49 9.08
C THR A 76 -8.67 -14.13 8.45
N PHE A 77 -7.47 -13.65 8.69
CA PHE A 77 -6.90 -12.48 8.05
C PHE A 77 -5.85 -12.95 7.05
N ASP A 78 -6.00 -12.61 5.78
CA ASP A 78 -5.04 -12.96 4.71
C ASP A 78 -4.85 -11.76 3.78
N LEU A 79 -3.82 -10.96 4.07
CA LEU A 79 -3.36 -9.84 3.27
C LEU A 79 -2.28 -10.31 2.30
N LYS A 80 -2.46 -10.03 1.02
CA LYS A 80 -1.49 -10.30 -0.04
C LYS A 80 -1.24 -9.05 -0.87
N ILE A 81 0.01 -8.82 -1.18
CA ILE A 81 0.44 -7.92 -2.25
C ILE A 81 1.11 -8.84 -3.27
N ASP A 82 0.38 -9.19 -4.32
CA ASP A 82 0.85 -10.09 -5.38
C ASP A 82 1.86 -9.40 -6.30
N ARG A 83 1.80 -8.07 -6.35
CA ARG A 83 2.77 -7.23 -7.02
C ARG A 83 2.80 -5.85 -6.38
N LEU A 84 3.98 -5.44 -5.93
CA LEU A 84 4.35 -4.03 -5.81
C LEU A 84 5.56 -3.85 -6.71
N ASN A 85 5.34 -3.19 -7.85
CA ASN A 85 6.37 -2.89 -8.82
C ASN A 85 6.59 -1.37 -8.85
N TYR A 86 7.84 -0.97 -8.87
CA TYR A 86 8.30 0.40 -8.94
C TYR A 86 9.44 0.44 -9.96
N ASP A 87 9.32 1.28 -10.99
CA ASP A 87 10.32 1.41 -12.04
C ASP A 87 10.63 2.88 -12.32
N TYR A 88 11.80 3.32 -11.87
CA TYR A 88 12.38 4.65 -12.09
C TYR A 88 13.56 4.60 -13.08
N SER A 89 13.79 3.45 -13.73
CA SER A 89 14.82 3.34 -14.77
C SER A 89 14.49 4.23 -15.98
N ASN A 90 13.21 4.49 -16.21
CA ASN A 90 12.73 5.53 -17.12
C ASN A 90 12.44 6.83 -16.36
N VAL A 91 13.48 7.64 -16.14
CA VAL A 91 13.39 8.94 -15.46
C VAL A 91 12.40 9.93 -16.08
N LYS A 92 11.83 9.66 -17.26
CA LYS A 92 10.78 10.51 -17.85
C LYS A 92 9.38 10.13 -17.42
N ASN A 93 9.15 8.86 -17.10
CA ASN A 93 7.87 8.35 -16.63
C ASN A 93 8.16 7.29 -15.56
N PRO A 94 8.45 7.71 -14.33
CA PRO A 94 8.53 6.78 -13.21
C PRO A 94 7.16 6.17 -12.93
N HIS A 95 7.09 4.85 -12.75
CA HIS A 95 5.83 4.15 -12.57
C HIS A 95 5.82 3.29 -11.30
N LEU A 96 4.63 3.20 -10.68
CA LEU A 96 4.32 2.22 -9.64
C LEU A 96 3.05 1.46 -9.99
N ASN A 97 3.12 0.15 -9.83
CA ASN A 97 1.97 -0.75 -9.92
C ASN A 97 1.82 -1.53 -8.62
N LEU A 98 0.62 -1.50 -8.06
CA LEU A 98 0.24 -2.32 -6.92
C LEU A 98 -0.96 -3.19 -7.28
N LEU A 99 -0.87 -4.48 -6.96
CA LEU A 99 -1.95 -5.44 -6.96
C LEU A 99 -1.95 -6.12 -5.59
N GLY A 100 -3.03 -5.99 -4.85
CA GLY A 100 -3.17 -6.59 -3.54
C GLY A 100 -4.60 -6.99 -3.23
N SER A 101 -4.73 -7.84 -2.22
CA SER A 101 -6.01 -8.32 -1.72
C SER A 101 -5.97 -8.52 -0.21
N LEU A 102 -7.11 -8.37 0.44
CA LEU A 102 -7.35 -8.71 1.84
C LEU A 102 -8.54 -9.63 1.92
N ASN A 103 -8.35 -10.83 2.48
CA ASN A 103 -9.45 -11.71 2.85
C ASN A 103 -9.67 -11.61 4.36
N LEU A 104 -10.88 -11.21 4.74
CA LEU A 104 -11.32 -11.10 6.13
C LEU A 104 -12.85 -11.08 6.12
N ASP A 105 -13.49 -11.97 6.88
CA ASP A 105 -14.96 -11.94 7.03
C ASP A 105 -15.35 -10.78 7.94
N LEU A 106 -15.53 -9.60 7.37
CA LEU A 106 -15.84 -8.36 8.09
C LEU A 106 -17.20 -8.45 8.78
N VAL A 107 -18.14 -9.26 8.28
CA VAL A 107 -19.45 -9.44 8.92
C VAL A 107 -19.27 -9.95 10.35
N LYS A 108 -18.30 -10.84 10.58
CA LYS A 108 -17.97 -11.38 11.91
C LYS A 108 -17.25 -10.39 12.81
N VAL A 109 -16.59 -9.38 12.23
CA VAL A 109 -15.81 -8.39 12.97
C VAL A 109 -16.70 -7.22 13.39
N ILE A 110 -17.44 -6.65 12.44
CA ILE A 110 -18.17 -5.39 12.63
C ILE A 110 -19.68 -5.52 12.41
N GLY A 111 -20.20 -6.63 11.89
CA GLY A 111 -21.63 -6.78 11.61
C GLY A 111 -22.05 -6.39 10.19
N GLN A 112 -23.26 -6.81 9.78
CA GLN A 112 -23.79 -6.51 8.44
C GLN A 112 -24.31 -5.09 8.32
N GLU A 113 -24.83 -4.50 9.40
CA GLU A 113 -25.37 -3.14 9.42
C GLU A 113 -24.26 -2.13 9.14
N GLU A 114 -23.16 -2.22 9.87
CA GLU A 114 -21.97 -1.39 9.72
C GLU A 114 -21.34 -1.54 8.32
N ILE A 115 -21.34 -2.76 7.76
CA ILE A 115 -20.88 -2.97 6.38
C ILE A 115 -21.78 -2.25 5.37
N ASN A 116 -23.09 -2.27 5.58
CA ASN A 116 -24.03 -1.56 4.71
C ASN A 116 -23.79 -0.03 4.78
N GLU A 117 -23.50 0.50 5.98
CA GLU A 117 -23.12 1.90 6.17
C GLU A 117 -21.81 2.25 5.47
N ILE A 118 -20.76 1.47 5.68
CA ILE A 118 -19.45 1.66 5.02
C ILE A 118 -19.60 1.65 3.49
N ALA A 119 -20.38 0.73 2.94
CA ALA A 119 -20.61 0.67 1.50
C ALA A 119 -21.30 1.95 0.98
N SER A 120 -22.26 2.49 1.74
CA SER A 120 -22.93 3.75 1.42
C SER A 120 -21.96 4.94 1.49
N ASP A 121 -21.12 5.01 2.52
CA ASP A 121 -20.14 6.07 2.69
C ASP A 121 -19.07 6.04 1.60
N LEU A 122 -18.61 4.85 1.20
CA LEU A 122 -17.69 4.69 0.07
C LEU A 122 -18.30 5.22 -1.24
N GLU A 123 -19.59 5.02 -1.48
CA GLU A 123 -20.27 5.57 -2.66
C GLU A 123 -20.34 7.10 -2.65
N LEU A 124 -20.47 7.71 -1.47
CA LEU A 124 -20.41 9.17 -1.33
C LEU A 124 -18.99 9.66 -1.57
N ALA A 125 -18.00 9.04 -0.94
CA ALA A 125 -16.59 9.38 -1.13
C ALA A 125 -16.14 9.27 -2.60
N VAL A 126 -16.67 8.28 -3.33
CA VAL A 126 -16.39 8.14 -4.77
C VAL A 126 -16.92 9.32 -5.57
N LYS A 127 -18.09 9.87 -5.22
CA LYS A 127 -18.64 11.04 -5.90
C LYS A 127 -17.80 12.28 -5.63
N ASP A 128 -17.40 12.46 -4.37
CA ASP A 128 -16.69 13.66 -3.92
C ASP A 128 -15.23 13.69 -4.41
N PHE A 129 -14.60 12.53 -4.61
CA PHE A 129 -13.20 12.43 -5.03
C PHE A 129 -12.89 13.24 -6.31
N SER A 130 -13.75 13.17 -7.33
CA SER A 130 -13.47 13.88 -8.59
C SER A 130 -13.49 15.39 -8.38
N ASP A 131 -14.43 15.88 -7.58
CA ASP A 131 -14.58 17.32 -7.31
C ASP A 131 -13.39 17.86 -6.50
N GLU A 132 -12.91 17.11 -5.49
CA GLU A 132 -11.72 17.47 -4.72
C GLU A 132 -10.47 17.59 -5.61
N MET A 133 -10.25 16.61 -6.50
CA MET A 133 -9.11 16.64 -7.42
C MET A 133 -9.21 17.76 -8.45
N LEU A 134 -10.40 18.03 -8.99
CA LEU A 134 -10.62 19.13 -9.92
C LEU A 134 -10.41 20.50 -9.26
N GLN A 135 -10.82 20.63 -8.00
CA GLN A 135 -10.61 21.83 -7.21
C GLN A 135 -9.13 22.04 -6.88
N GLU A 136 -8.42 21.00 -6.46
CA GLU A 136 -6.99 21.08 -6.08
C GLU A 136 -6.10 21.56 -7.25
N PHE A 137 -6.42 21.15 -8.47
CA PHE A 137 -5.64 21.46 -9.67
C PHE A 137 -6.23 22.60 -10.52
N GLU A 138 -7.28 23.28 -10.05
CA GLU A 138 -7.90 24.44 -10.70
C GLU A 138 -8.19 24.24 -12.22
N GLY A 139 -8.64 23.04 -12.59
CA GLY A 139 -8.92 22.67 -13.99
C GLY A 139 -7.72 22.17 -14.80
N ALA A 140 -6.52 22.10 -14.20
CA ALA A 140 -5.35 21.46 -14.80
C ALA A 140 -5.41 19.92 -14.72
N ALA A 141 -6.36 19.35 -13.98
CA ALA A 141 -6.56 17.91 -13.89
C ALA A 141 -7.84 17.46 -14.60
N THR A 142 -7.80 16.24 -15.13
CA THR A 142 -9.00 15.44 -15.42
C THR A 142 -9.10 14.36 -14.36
N ALA A 143 -10.21 14.32 -13.63
CA ALA A 143 -10.48 13.29 -12.65
C ALA A 143 -11.79 12.57 -13.00
N SER A 144 -11.83 11.26 -12.75
CA SER A 144 -13.06 10.47 -12.80
C SER A 144 -13.08 9.48 -11.65
N ALA A 145 -14.26 9.29 -11.07
CA ALA A 145 -14.50 8.30 -10.04
C ALA A 145 -15.89 7.72 -10.27
N ASN A 146 -15.96 6.41 -10.44
CA ASN A 146 -17.17 5.73 -10.87
C ASN A 146 -17.41 4.47 -10.05
N VAL A 147 -18.66 4.28 -9.63
CA VAL A 147 -19.15 2.97 -9.20
C VAL A 147 -19.36 2.14 -10.45
N ILE A 148 -18.53 1.11 -10.63
CA ILE A 148 -18.61 0.16 -11.75
C ILE A 148 -19.73 -0.85 -11.49
N GLU A 149 -19.79 -1.36 -10.27
CA GLU A 149 -20.73 -2.41 -9.87
C GLU A 149 -21.17 -2.21 -8.43
N LYS A 150 -22.45 -2.43 -8.17
CA LYS A 150 -23.02 -2.53 -6.82
C LYS A 150 -24.03 -3.65 -6.82
N THR A 151 -23.88 -4.61 -5.92
CA THR A 151 -24.84 -5.70 -5.76
C THR A 151 -25.36 -5.75 -4.33
N LEU A 152 -26.67 -6.00 -4.23
CA LEU A 152 -27.38 -6.21 -2.97
C LEU A 152 -28.04 -7.59 -3.00
N ASP A 153 -28.22 -8.21 -1.85
CA ASP A 153 -29.02 -9.42 -1.71
C ASP A 153 -30.53 -9.12 -1.77
N LYS A 154 -31.36 -10.16 -1.66
CA LYS A 154 -32.83 -10.04 -1.69
C LYS A 154 -33.41 -9.26 -0.51
N SER A 155 -32.66 -9.13 0.57
CA SER A 155 -33.03 -8.41 1.79
C SER A 155 -32.52 -6.96 1.76
N GLY A 156 -31.79 -6.57 0.72
CA GLY A 156 -31.19 -5.25 0.56
C GLY A 156 -29.81 -5.10 1.21
N ASN A 157 -29.20 -6.18 1.70
CA ASN A 157 -27.86 -6.12 2.28
C ASN A 157 -26.79 -6.04 1.20
N PHE A 158 -25.71 -5.35 1.51
CA PHE A 158 -24.54 -5.21 0.66
C PHE A 158 -23.85 -6.57 0.38
N GLN A 159 -23.55 -6.81 -0.90
CA GLN A 159 -22.81 -7.99 -1.37
C GLN A 159 -21.48 -7.61 -2.03
N GLU A 160 -21.47 -6.61 -2.91
CA GLU A 160 -20.27 -6.16 -3.62
C GLU A 160 -20.38 -4.70 -4.05
N LEU A 161 -19.26 -3.97 -3.98
CA LEU A 161 -19.04 -2.64 -4.52
C LEU A 161 -17.73 -2.66 -5.28
N LYS A 162 -17.77 -2.37 -6.57
CA LYS A 162 -16.59 -2.15 -7.38
C LYS A 162 -16.53 -0.71 -7.82
N VAL A 163 -15.43 -0.04 -7.50
CA VAL A 163 -15.21 1.37 -7.85
C VAL A 163 -13.89 1.52 -8.60
N ALA A 164 -13.84 2.50 -9.49
CA ALA A 164 -12.61 2.91 -10.14
C ALA A 164 -12.43 4.42 -10.11
N PHE A 165 -11.17 4.82 -9.95
CA PHE A 165 -10.73 6.20 -9.91
C PHE A 165 -9.65 6.39 -10.96
N SER A 166 -9.64 7.55 -11.60
CA SER A 166 -8.53 7.97 -12.44
C SER A 166 -8.33 9.47 -12.33
N VAL A 167 -7.07 9.89 -12.32
CA VAL A 167 -6.65 11.28 -12.35
C VAL A 167 -5.51 11.42 -13.34
N SER A 168 -5.53 12.49 -14.12
CA SER A 168 -4.38 12.91 -14.92
C SER A 168 -4.23 14.42 -14.83
N VAL A 169 -3.00 14.89 -14.64
CA VAL A 169 -2.67 16.31 -14.53
C VAL A 169 -1.96 16.78 -15.79
N ASP A 170 -2.46 17.85 -16.40
CA ASP A 170 -1.82 18.58 -17.46
C ASP A 170 -0.96 19.71 -16.87
N TYR A 171 0.36 19.47 -16.86
CA TYR A 171 1.33 20.42 -16.35
C TYR A 171 1.36 21.76 -17.09
N ALA A 172 0.90 21.80 -18.35
CA ALA A 172 0.83 23.04 -19.12
C ALA A 172 -0.32 23.95 -18.67
N LEU A 173 -1.32 23.40 -17.97
CA LEU A 173 -2.50 24.10 -17.49
C LEU A 173 -2.46 24.38 -15.99
N LEU A 174 -1.37 24.03 -15.29
CA LEU A 174 -1.23 24.31 -13.87
C LEU A 174 -1.42 25.80 -13.56
N PRO A 175 -2.12 26.13 -12.46
CA PRO A 175 -2.30 27.52 -12.06
C PRO A 175 -0.93 28.14 -11.72
N ALA A 176 -0.78 29.45 -11.91
CA ALA A 176 0.48 30.15 -11.66
C ALA A 176 0.98 30.06 -10.19
N SER A 177 0.08 29.72 -9.27
CA SER A 177 0.36 29.46 -7.86
C SER A 177 1.00 28.09 -7.58
N LYS A 178 0.97 27.15 -8.54
CA LYS A 178 1.45 25.78 -8.38
C LYS A 178 2.50 25.46 -9.44
N SER A 179 3.72 25.15 -8.99
CA SER A 179 4.81 24.72 -9.87
C SER A 179 4.74 23.23 -10.16
N ILE A 180 5.31 22.80 -11.29
CA ILE A 180 5.41 21.37 -11.64
C ILE A 180 6.11 20.60 -10.53
N ALA A 181 7.15 21.16 -9.93
CA ALA A 181 7.94 20.51 -8.89
C ALA A 181 7.15 20.24 -7.59
N GLU A 182 5.98 20.84 -7.40
CA GLU A 182 5.10 20.61 -6.24
C GLU A 182 4.06 19.51 -6.50
N VAL A 183 3.98 18.99 -7.73
CA VAL A 183 3.01 17.95 -8.12
C VAL A 183 3.68 16.58 -8.08
N GLU A 184 3.20 15.67 -7.25
CA GLU A 184 3.83 14.36 -7.04
C GLU A 184 3.65 13.39 -8.21
N PHE A 185 2.49 13.43 -8.87
CA PHE A 185 2.14 12.48 -9.92
C PHE A 185 1.55 13.17 -11.16
N LYS A 186 1.76 12.52 -12.30
CA LYS A 186 1.19 12.92 -13.59
C LYS A 186 -0.13 12.22 -13.87
N ALA A 187 -0.23 10.95 -13.48
CA ALA A 187 -1.47 10.19 -13.59
C ALA A 187 -1.55 9.14 -12.47
N LEU A 188 -2.78 8.83 -12.11
CA LEU A 188 -3.14 7.78 -11.17
C LEU A 188 -4.38 7.06 -11.70
N ALA A 189 -4.41 5.74 -11.59
CA ALA A 189 -5.60 4.95 -11.81
C ALA A 189 -5.70 3.87 -10.73
N ALA A 190 -6.86 3.72 -10.12
CA ALA A 190 -7.10 2.71 -9.10
C ALA A 190 -8.43 2.00 -9.33
N THR A 191 -8.50 0.73 -8.95
CA THR A 191 -9.75 -0.03 -8.85
C THR A 191 -9.78 -0.71 -7.50
N VAL A 192 -10.91 -0.59 -6.81
CA VAL A 192 -11.16 -1.28 -5.54
C VAL A 192 -12.43 -2.11 -5.69
N THR A 193 -12.32 -3.40 -5.40
CA THR A 193 -13.48 -4.28 -5.24
C THR A 193 -13.63 -4.57 -3.76
N PHE A 194 -14.79 -4.27 -3.20
CA PHE A 194 -15.11 -4.47 -1.79
C PHE A 194 -16.30 -5.43 -1.67
N THR A 195 -16.15 -6.46 -0.85
CA THR A 195 -17.21 -7.37 -0.43
C THR A 195 -17.14 -7.54 1.09
N PRO A 196 -18.18 -8.07 1.74
CA PRO A 196 -18.12 -8.36 3.17
C PRO A 196 -17.01 -9.32 3.61
N LYS A 197 -16.34 -10.03 2.69
CA LYS A 197 -15.31 -11.03 3.00
C LYS A 197 -13.95 -10.78 2.36
N HIS A 198 -13.89 -9.81 1.47
CA HIS A 198 -12.77 -9.68 0.55
C HIS A 198 -12.66 -8.26 0.03
N ILE A 199 -11.44 -7.77 -0.07
CA ILE A 199 -11.10 -6.49 -0.69
C ILE A 199 -9.98 -6.75 -1.70
N ASP A 200 -10.19 -6.36 -2.96
CA ASP A 200 -9.14 -6.30 -3.98
C ASP A 200 -8.78 -4.84 -4.27
N VAL A 201 -7.49 -4.57 -4.47
CA VAL A 201 -6.98 -3.26 -4.87
C VAL A 201 -6.01 -3.41 -6.03
N SER A 202 -6.23 -2.60 -7.07
CA SER A 202 -5.27 -2.35 -8.13
C SER A 202 -4.98 -0.85 -8.20
N LEU A 203 -3.71 -0.50 -8.32
CA LEU A 203 -3.23 0.87 -8.43
C LEU A 203 -2.13 0.96 -9.48
N ASP A 204 -2.22 1.95 -10.35
CA ASP A 204 -1.20 2.38 -11.31
C ASP A 204 -0.95 3.87 -11.07
N VAL A 205 0.30 4.25 -10.83
CA VAL A 205 0.72 5.63 -10.66
C VAL A 205 1.86 5.92 -11.62
N MET A 206 1.73 7.01 -12.35
CA MET A 206 2.82 7.61 -13.12
C MET A 206 3.26 8.86 -12.35
N PHE A 207 4.42 8.79 -11.73
CA PHE A 207 4.97 9.88 -10.92
C PHE A 207 5.53 11.02 -11.77
N ASN A 208 5.64 12.19 -11.14
CA ASN A 208 6.36 13.32 -11.68
C ASN A 208 7.86 13.20 -11.36
N PRO A 209 8.74 13.07 -12.36
CA PRO A 209 10.18 12.99 -12.09
C PRO A 209 10.76 14.31 -11.55
N ASP A 210 10.07 15.45 -11.77
CA ASP A 210 10.52 16.77 -11.32
C ASP A 210 10.02 17.11 -9.90
N TYR A 211 9.30 16.20 -9.22
CA TYR A 211 8.76 16.45 -7.89
C TYR A 211 9.86 16.64 -6.84
N MET A 212 9.84 17.78 -6.15
CA MET A 212 10.88 18.17 -5.20
C MET A 212 10.88 17.33 -3.91
N GLY A 213 9.77 16.64 -3.60
CA GLY A 213 9.68 15.77 -2.42
C GLY A 213 10.56 14.52 -2.50
N TYR A 214 11.14 14.24 -3.67
CA TYR A 214 12.13 13.16 -3.87
C TYR A 214 13.59 13.64 -3.77
N GLY A 215 13.84 14.85 -3.25
CA GLY A 215 15.17 15.45 -3.16
C GLY A 215 16.19 14.67 -2.31
N ASP A 216 17.48 14.96 -2.54
CA ASP A 216 18.67 14.26 -2.03
C ASP A 216 18.84 14.23 -0.48
N GLU A 217 17.96 14.89 0.30
CA GLU A 217 18.13 15.06 1.75
C GLU A 217 17.41 14.01 2.62
N VAL A 218 16.73 13.03 2.02
CA VAL A 218 16.06 11.94 2.74
C VAL A 218 16.80 10.63 2.47
N GLN A 219 17.10 9.89 3.54
CA GLN A 219 17.65 8.53 3.44
C GLN A 219 16.70 7.66 2.61
N GLY A 220 17.22 7.09 1.53
CA GLY A 220 16.43 6.31 0.59
C GLY A 220 16.31 4.86 1.03
N LEU A 221 15.48 4.11 0.33
CA LEU A 221 15.34 2.66 0.51
C LEU A 221 16.68 1.91 0.39
N LYS A 222 17.64 2.47 -0.35
CA LYS A 222 18.97 1.90 -0.54
C LYS A 222 19.72 1.71 0.78
N GLU A 223 19.73 2.74 1.63
CA GLU A 223 20.48 2.71 2.88
C GLU A 223 19.90 1.67 3.84
N HIS A 224 18.58 1.45 3.83
CA HIS A 224 17.94 0.41 4.63
C HIS A 224 18.27 -0.99 4.14
N PHE A 225 18.31 -1.20 2.82
CA PHE A 225 18.81 -2.47 2.30
C PHE A 225 20.27 -2.69 2.64
N GLN A 226 21.10 -1.65 2.69
CA GLN A 226 22.49 -1.77 3.15
C GLN A 226 22.55 -2.20 4.62
N MET A 227 21.81 -1.51 5.51
CA MET A 227 21.74 -1.84 6.94
C MET A 227 21.22 -3.27 7.17
N LEU A 228 20.20 -3.69 6.43
CA LEU A 228 19.70 -5.07 6.47
C LEU A 228 20.78 -6.08 6.04
N VAL A 229 21.46 -5.85 4.92
CA VAL A 229 22.52 -6.74 4.42
C VAL A 229 23.71 -6.80 5.40
N ASP A 230 24.04 -5.68 6.03
CA ASP A 230 25.07 -5.59 7.07
C ASP A 230 24.63 -6.17 8.42
N ARG A 231 23.37 -6.63 8.52
CA ARG A 231 22.75 -7.20 9.73
C ARG A 231 22.81 -6.22 10.91
N ASP A 232 22.55 -4.95 10.60
CA ASP A 232 22.44 -3.90 11.61
C ASP A 232 21.31 -4.24 12.59
N SER A 233 21.63 -4.25 13.89
CA SER A 233 20.69 -4.72 14.91
C SER A 233 19.45 -3.83 15.01
N ASP A 234 19.63 -2.53 14.84
CA ASP A 234 18.57 -1.55 15.04
C ASP A 234 17.59 -1.61 13.87
N GLU A 235 18.10 -1.74 12.63
CA GLU A 235 17.28 -1.94 11.44
C GLU A 235 16.54 -3.28 11.49
N MET A 236 17.22 -4.37 11.83
CA MET A 236 16.58 -5.68 11.97
C MET A 236 15.46 -5.68 13.01
N GLN A 237 15.70 -5.04 14.17
CA GLN A 237 14.70 -4.90 15.22
C GLN A 237 13.55 -3.98 14.79
N SER A 238 13.83 -2.90 14.05
CA SER A 238 12.82 -2.00 13.50
C SER A 238 11.85 -2.74 12.59
N VAL A 239 12.38 -3.49 11.62
CA VAL A 239 11.58 -4.33 10.70
C VAL A 239 10.77 -5.33 11.50
N GLN A 240 11.39 -6.08 12.41
CA GLN A 240 10.68 -7.07 13.23
C GLN A 240 9.54 -6.45 14.05
N SER A 241 9.79 -5.28 14.66
CA SER A 241 8.81 -4.57 15.48
C SER A 241 7.62 -4.07 14.67
N ALA A 242 7.84 -3.65 13.42
CA ALA A 242 6.75 -3.29 12.51
C ALA A 242 5.80 -4.47 12.25
N PHE A 243 6.37 -5.67 12.06
CA PHE A 243 5.56 -6.88 11.88
C PHE A 243 4.84 -7.33 13.15
N TYR A 244 5.46 -7.20 14.32
CA TYR A 244 4.76 -7.44 15.59
C TYR A 244 3.58 -6.48 15.76
N MET A 245 3.77 -5.20 15.51
CA MET A 245 2.69 -4.21 15.56
C MET A 245 1.56 -4.54 14.58
N ALA A 246 1.90 -5.05 13.39
CA ALA A 246 0.92 -5.51 12.42
C ALA A 246 0.12 -6.72 12.93
N LEU A 247 0.79 -7.71 13.53
CA LEU A 247 0.15 -8.89 14.10
C LEU A 247 -0.73 -8.53 15.30
N ASP A 248 -0.27 -7.65 16.19
CA ASP A 248 -1.05 -7.18 17.35
C ASP A 248 -2.34 -6.48 16.90
N PHE A 249 -2.25 -5.60 15.89
CA PHE A 249 -3.44 -4.98 15.31
C PHE A 249 -4.40 -6.01 14.72
N ILE A 250 -3.88 -7.04 14.05
CA ILE A 250 -4.71 -8.10 13.45
C ILE A 250 -5.37 -8.94 14.54
N ASP A 251 -4.66 -9.26 15.61
CA ASP A 251 -5.22 -9.98 16.75
C ASP A 251 -6.36 -9.17 17.39
N ASP A 252 -6.20 -7.85 17.54
CA ASP A 252 -7.26 -6.95 18.02
C ASP A 252 -8.50 -6.98 17.09
N VAL A 253 -8.28 -6.95 15.77
CA VAL A 253 -9.36 -7.04 14.77
C VAL A 253 -10.05 -8.40 14.82
N LEU A 254 -9.29 -9.49 14.92
CA LEU A 254 -9.82 -10.85 14.94
C LEU A 254 -10.48 -11.22 16.27
N ALA A 255 -10.15 -10.53 17.36
CA ALA A 255 -10.77 -10.68 18.67
C ALA A 255 -12.13 -9.97 18.78
N GLN A 256 -12.44 -9.03 17.88
CA GLN A 256 -13.76 -8.43 17.82
C GLN A 256 -14.76 -9.47 17.32
N ASP A 257 -15.71 -9.81 18.18
CA ASP A 257 -16.81 -10.72 17.87
C ASP A 257 -18.12 -9.92 17.87
N SER A 258 -18.67 -9.65 16.69
CA SER A 258 -19.95 -8.96 16.53
C SER A 258 -21.16 -9.86 16.86
N SER A 259 -20.94 -11.11 17.30
CA SER A 259 -22.03 -12.04 17.63
C SER A 259 -22.70 -11.80 19.00
N GLN A 260 -22.41 -10.68 19.68
CA GLN A 260 -23.21 -10.24 20.83
C GLN A 260 -24.41 -9.40 20.35
N PRO A 261 -25.65 -9.81 20.68
CA PRO A 261 -26.89 -9.18 20.22
C PRO A 261 -27.16 -7.80 20.83
#